data_AF-A0A7I8VK89-F1
#
_entry.id   AF-A0A7I8VK89-F1
#
_cell.length_a   1.000
_cell.length_b   1.000
_cell.length_c   1.000
_cell.angle_alpha   90.00
_cell.angle_beta   90.00
_cell.angle_gamma   90.00
#
_symmetry.space_group_name_H-M   'P 1'
#
loop_
_entity.id
_entity.type
_entity.pdbx_description
1 polymer ?
#
loop_
_entity_poly.entity_id
_entity_poly.type
_entity_poly.pdbx_seq_one_letter_code
_entity_poly.pdbx_strand_id
1 'polypeptide(L)'
;MAQSNSFSPRRSIPIRRVVLSDASQLPNDYSTTPGGTLFSTTPGGTRIVYDRSFLLKCRESPLAQSPPANLPDIPGVTTPREEENKENGRKDRQPSESTETVDEPQFAMDV
;
A
#
# COMPACT_ATOMS: atom_id res chain seq x y z
N MET A 1 -27.96 7.90 -38.17
CA MET A 1 -26.53 8.24 -37.97
C MET A 1 -26.05 7.48 -36.76
N ALA A 2 -25.37 6.35 -36.95
CA ALA A 2 -24.78 5.58 -35.85
C ALA A 2 -23.35 6.09 -35.63
N GLN A 3 -23.08 6.70 -34.49
CA GLN A 3 -21.73 7.11 -34.10
C GLN A 3 -20.96 5.86 -33.67
N SER A 4 -19.96 5.47 -34.44
CA SER A 4 -19.05 4.39 -34.11
C SER A 4 -18.15 4.82 -32.96
N ASN A 5 -18.33 4.21 -31.79
CA ASN A 5 -17.46 4.41 -30.65
C ASN A 5 -16.14 3.65 -30.92
N SER A 6 -15.11 4.35 -31.37
CA SER A 6 -13.79 3.76 -31.65
C SER A 6 -13.07 3.45 -30.33
N PHE A 7 -13.17 2.19 -29.89
CA PHE A 7 -12.38 1.69 -28.78
C PHE A 7 -10.91 1.60 -29.22
N SER A 8 -10.11 2.60 -28.82
CA SER A 8 -8.66 2.54 -29.01
C SER A 8 -8.09 1.41 -28.15
N PRO A 9 -7.38 0.42 -28.73
CA PRO A 9 -6.72 -0.61 -27.95
C PRO A 9 -5.68 0.06 -27.04
N ARG A 10 -5.79 -0.16 -25.72
CA ARG A 10 -4.83 0.35 -24.73
C ARG A 10 -3.46 -0.25 -25.04
N ARG A 11 -2.57 0.50 -25.68
CA ARG A 11 -1.18 0.09 -25.87
C ARG A 11 -0.51 0.02 -24.49
N SER A 12 0.27 -1.02 -24.24
CA SER A 12 1.01 -1.19 -22.98
C SER A 12 1.93 0.01 -22.77
N ILE A 13 1.77 0.69 -21.63
CA ILE A 13 2.60 1.84 -21.27
C ILE A 13 4.04 1.35 -21.03
N PRO A 14 5.06 1.93 -21.69
CA PRO A 14 6.44 1.51 -21.48
C PRO A 14 6.88 1.78 -20.04
N ILE A 15 7.56 0.82 -19.42
CA ILE A 15 8.01 0.87 -18.03
C ILE A 15 9.53 0.95 -17.99
N ARG A 16 10.05 1.93 -17.24
CA ARG A 16 11.46 2.07 -16.89
C ARG A 16 11.62 1.93 -15.39
N ARG A 17 12.52 1.06 -14.92
CA ARG A 17 12.84 0.95 -13.49
C ARG A 17 14.09 1.77 -13.19
N VAL A 18 14.06 2.55 -12.11
CA VAL A 18 15.17 3.42 -11.71
C VAL A 18 15.55 3.09 -10.27
N VAL A 19 16.84 2.80 -10.07
CA VAL A 19 17.44 2.71 -8.74
C VAL A 19 17.83 4.12 -8.33
N LEU A 20 17.39 4.52 -7.14
CA LEU A 20 17.69 5.84 -6.57
C LEU A 20 18.68 5.67 -5.43
N SER A 21 19.68 6.55 -5.39
CA SER A 21 20.67 6.56 -4.31
C SER A 21 20.33 7.57 -3.21
N ASP A 22 19.61 8.63 -3.58
CA ASP A 22 19.27 9.76 -2.72
C ASP A 22 17.87 10.32 -3.03
N ALA A 23 17.25 10.95 -2.01
CA ALA A 23 15.90 11.50 -2.10
C ALA A 23 15.78 12.70 -3.03
N SER A 24 16.87 13.45 -3.23
CA SER A 24 16.92 14.53 -4.22
C SER A 24 16.69 14.06 -5.67
N GLN A 25 16.83 12.76 -5.93
CA GLN A 25 16.65 12.17 -7.26
C GLN A 25 15.19 11.77 -7.56
N LEU A 26 14.31 11.79 -6.55
CA LEU A 26 12.88 11.62 -6.78
C LEU A 26 12.33 12.87 -7.49
N PRO A 27 11.54 12.71 -8.56
CA PRO A 27 10.79 13.84 -9.12
C PRO A 27 9.80 14.40 -8.11
N ASN A 28 9.37 15.65 -8.30
CA ASN A 28 8.39 16.27 -7.41
C ASN A 28 6.95 15.74 -7.61
N ASP A 29 6.68 15.08 -8.72
CA ASP A 29 5.37 14.64 -9.20
C ASP A 29 5.19 13.12 -9.19
N TYR A 30 5.91 12.41 -8.31
CA TYR A 30 5.69 10.98 -8.13
C TYR A 30 4.32 10.67 -7.50
N SER A 31 3.86 9.44 -7.68
CA SER A 31 2.60 8.92 -7.16
C SER A 31 2.80 7.50 -6.63
N THR A 32 1.84 7.02 -5.85
CA THR A 32 1.90 5.70 -5.20
C THR A 32 0.64 4.90 -5.53
N THR A 33 0.82 3.66 -5.96
CA THR A 33 -0.30 2.71 -6.11
C THR A 33 -0.75 2.20 -4.73
N PRO A 34 -1.99 1.71 -4.55
CA PRO A 34 -2.42 1.10 -3.29
C PRO A 34 -1.50 -0.03 -2.78
N GLY A 35 -0.78 -0.72 -3.68
CA GLY A 35 0.24 -1.72 -3.33
C GLY A 35 1.61 -1.14 -2.94
N GLY A 36 1.72 0.18 -2.75
CA GLY A 36 2.94 0.86 -2.28
C GLY A 36 4.04 1.04 -3.33
N THR A 37 3.78 0.75 -4.61
CA THR A 37 4.76 0.99 -5.67
C THR A 37 4.74 2.47 -6.05
N LEU A 38 5.89 3.14 -5.89
CA LEU A 38 6.06 4.51 -6.39
C LEU A 38 6.34 4.51 -7.88
N PHE A 39 5.69 5.42 -8.57
CA PHE A 39 5.90 5.66 -9.98
C PHE A 39 5.72 7.12 -10.35
N SER A 40 6.28 7.54 -11.48
CA SER A 40 5.91 8.79 -12.14
C SER A 40 5.68 8.53 -13.62
N THR A 41 5.05 9.48 -14.30
CA THR A 41 4.82 9.40 -15.74
C THR A 41 5.45 10.60 -16.41
N THR A 42 6.38 10.38 -17.33
CA THR A 42 6.93 11.49 -18.13
C THR A 42 5.90 11.96 -19.16
N PRO A 43 5.97 13.22 -19.65
CA PRO A 43 5.08 13.69 -20.72
C PRO A 43 5.06 12.81 -21.98
N GLY A 44 6.16 12.08 -22.25
CA GLY A 44 6.25 11.09 -23.33
C GLY A 44 5.53 9.76 -23.04
N GLY A 45 4.82 9.65 -21.92
CA GLY A 45 4.01 8.50 -21.56
C GLY A 45 4.79 7.30 -21.02
N THR A 46 6.03 7.45 -20.57
CA THR A 46 6.78 6.35 -19.92
C THR A 46 6.51 6.34 -18.43
N ARG A 47 6.16 5.17 -17.88
CA ARG A 47 6.06 4.96 -16.44
C ARG A 47 7.43 4.64 -15.85
N ILE A 48 7.89 5.49 -14.95
CA ILE A 48 9.12 5.27 -14.18
C ILE A 48 8.71 4.62 -12.86
N VAL A 49 9.29 3.47 -12.50
CA VAL A 49 9.06 2.77 -11.23
C VAL A 49 10.31 2.88 -10.36
N TYR A 50 10.14 3.36 -9.14
CA TYR A 50 11.22 3.57 -8.18
C TYR A 50 11.41 2.35 -7.26
N ASP A 51 12.66 2.12 -6.82
CA ASP A 51 13.00 0.93 -6.05
C ASP A 51 12.51 0.95 -4.59
N ARG A 52 12.05 -0.21 -4.10
CA ARG A 52 11.54 -0.40 -2.73
C ARG A 52 12.62 -0.17 -1.68
N SER A 53 13.85 -0.58 -1.97
CA SER A 53 15.00 -0.47 -1.06
C SER A 53 15.24 0.99 -0.65
N PHE A 54 15.20 1.87 -1.65
CA PHE A 54 15.36 3.30 -1.46
C PHE A 54 14.24 3.89 -0.59
N LEU A 55 12.99 3.50 -0.84
CA LEU A 55 11.85 3.98 -0.07
C LEU A 55 11.86 3.55 1.39
N LEU A 56 12.31 2.32 1.65
CA LEU A 56 12.50 1.84 3.02
C LEU A 56 13.58 2.64 3.74
N LYS A 57 14.63 3.07 3.04
CA LYS A 57 15.65 3.97 3.59
C LYS A 57 15.05 5.34 3.95
N CYS A 58 14.11 5.86 3.15
CA CYS A 58 13.40 7.09 3.47
C CYS A 58 12.60 7.02 4.78
N ARG A 59 12.18 5.83 5.25
CA ARG A 59 11.49 5.67 6.54
C ARG A 59 12.36 6.09 7.73
N GLU A 60 13.68 6.06 7.57
CA GLU A 60 14.66 6.40 8.62
C GLU A 60 14.93 7.91 8.68
N SER A 61 14.36 8.69 7.77
CA SER A 61 14.48 10.15 7.77
C SER A 61 13.74 10.78 8.97
N PRO A 62 14.30 11.81 9.62
CA PRO A 62 13.62 12.53 10.71
C PRO A 62 12.22 13.03 10.34
N LEU A 63 12.02 13.41 9.07
CA LEU A 63 10.73 13.86 8.58
C LEU A 63 9.66 12.77 8.65
N ALA A 64 10.04 11.52 8.37
CA ALA A 64 9.13 10.37 8.42
C ALA A 64 8.79 9.95 9.86
N GLN A 65 9.59 10.35 10.84
CA GLN A 65 9.34 10.11 12.27
C GLN A 65 8.46 11.20 12.91
N SER A 66 8.19 12.29 12.19
CA SER A 66 7.29 13.33 12.67
C SER A 66 5.83 12.96 12.38
N PRO A 67 4.91 13.12 13.35
CA PRO A 67 3.48 12.90 13.12
C PRO A 67 2.96 13.79 11.97
N PRO A 68 2.12 13.28 11.06
CA PRO A 68 1.57 14.10 9.98
C PRO A 68 0.74 15.25 10.53
N ALA A 69 0.94 16.45 9.97
CA ALA A 69 0.13 17.61 10.35
C ALA A 69 -1.34 17.36 9.99
N ASN A 70 -2.24 17.62 10.95
CA ASN A 70 -3.69 17.49 10.82
C ASN A 70 -4.21 16.05 10.67
N LEU A 71 -3.46 15.03 11.11
CA LEU A 71 -4.00 13.68 11.21
C LEU A 71 -4.98 13.60 12.41
N PRO A 72 -6.24 13.16 12.22
CA PRO A 72 -7.20 13.06 13.32
C PRO A 72 -6.79 11.95 14.29
N ASP A 73 -7.04 12.16 15.59
CA ASP A 73 -6.83 11.14 16.62
C ASP A 73 -7.99 10.14 16.63
N ILE A 74 -7.71 8.96 16.07
CA ILE A 74 -8.63 7.83 16.00
C ILE A 74 -8.02 6.71 16.85
N PRO A 75 -8.65 6.34 17.97
CA PRO A 75 -8.18 5.24 18.83
C PRO A 75 -7.96 3.96 18.03
N GLY A 76 -6.77 3.37 18.15
CA GLY A 76 -6.39 2.12 17.48
C GLY A 76 -6.01 2.25 16.00
N VAL A 77 -6.05 3.45 15.40
CA VAL A 77 -5.66 3.69 14.00
C VAL A 77 -4.47 4.66 13.89
N THR A 78 -4.66 5.90 14.37
CA THR A 78 -3.68 7.00 14.21
C THR A 78 -3.02 7.39 15.51
N THR A 79 -3.60 6.95 16.63
CA THR A 79 -3.02 7.15 17.97
C THR A 79 -1.74 6.33 18.10
N PRO A 80 -0.64 6.92 18.65
CA PRO A 80 0.58 6.19 18.93
C PRO A 80 0.26 4.99 19.82
N ARG A 81 0.67 3.80 19.40
CA ARG A 81 0.50 2.61 20.21
C ARG A 81 1.44 2.72 21.40
N GLU A 82 0.91 2.76 22.61
CA GLU A 82 1.71 2.55 23.81
C GLU A 82 2.38 1.18 23.67
N GLU A 83 3.72 1.14 23.65
CA GLU A 83 4.46 -0.11 23.64
C GLU A 83 4.23 -0.81 24.99
N GLU A 84 3.16 -1.60 25.09
CA GLU A 84 3.03 -2.61 26.13
C GLU A 84 4.21 -3.57 25.95
N ASN A 85 5.17 -3.52 26.88
CA ASN A 85 6.28 -4.44 26.99
C ASN A 85 5.71 -5.85 27.24
N LYS A 86 5.33 -6.56 26.18
CA LYS A 86 4.82 -7.93 26.26
C LYS A 86 6.00 -8.87 26.47
N GLU A 87 6.35 -9.07 27.73
CA GLU A 87 7.06 -10.28 28.15
C GLU A 87 6.30 -11.50 27.59
N ASN A 88 7.04 -12.38 26.91
CA ASN A 88 6.50 -13.55 26.22
C ASN A 88 5.86 -14.54 27.22
N GLY A 89 4.61 -14.30 27.60
CA GLY A 89 3.79 -15.26 28.31
C GLY A 89 3.28 -16.33 27.36
N ARG A 90 3.90 -17.51 27.36
CA ARG A 90 3.26 -18.75 26.87
C ARG A 90 1.87 -18.85 27.51
N LYS A 91 0.81 -18.79 26.72
CA LYS A 91 -0.51 -19.25 27.14
C LYS A 91 -0.77 -20.58 26.47
N ASP A 92 -0.72 -21.62 27.30
CA ASP A 92 -1.08 -22.99 26.96
C ASP A 92 -2.48 -23.04 26.34
N ARG A 93 -2.59 -23.76 25.22
CA ARG A 93 -3.88 -24.14 24.63
C ARG A 93 -4.53 -25.15 25.57
N GLN A 94 -5.76 -24.89 26.01
CA GLN A 94 -6.69 -25.94 26.40
C GLN A 94 -7.96 -25.88 25.54
N PRO A 95 -8.52 -27.03 25.17
CA PRO A 95 -9.65 -27.14 24.25
C PRO A 95 -10.97 -27.04 25.00
N SER A 96 -11.96 -26.34 24.42
CA SER A 96 -13.36 -26.50 24.80
C SER A 96 -14.18 -26.81 23.55
N GLU A 97 -14.93 -27.89 23.69
CA GLU A 97 -15.73 -28.59 22.68
C GLU A 97 -17.20 -28.13 22.75
N SER A 98 -17.94 -28.45 21.67
CA SER A 98 -19.38 -28.25 21.37
C SER A 98 -19.72 -26.87 20.75
N THR A 99 -20.40 -26.73 19.60
CA THR A 99 -21.31 -27.65 18.87
C THR A 99 -21.49 -27.19 17.40
N GLU A 100 -21.50 -28.16 16.48
CA GLU A 100 -22.16 -28.27 15.15
C GLU A 100 -22.46 -27.04 14.23
N THR A 101 -21.79 -27.07 13.06
CA THR A 101 -22.26 -26.81 11.67
C THR A 101 -23.24 -25.67 11.34
N VAL A 102 -22.76 -24.65 10.61
CA VAL A 102 -23.31 -24.25 9.29
C VAL A 102 -22.14 -23.79 8.41
N ASP A 103 -21.81 -24.60 7.41
CA ASP A 103 -20.89 -24.28 6.32
C ASP A 103 -21.67 -23.40 5.32
N GLU A 104 -21.72 -22.09 5.55
CA GLU A 104 -22.27 -21.14 4.57
C GLU A 104 -21.10 -20.46 3.86
N PRO A 105 -20.97 -20.60 2.52
CA PRO A 105 -19.88 -19.98 1.80
C PRO A 105 -19.98 -18.45 1.95
N GLN A 106 -18.94 -17.87 2.57
CA GLN A 106 -18.84 -16.45 2.93
C GLN A 106 -19.03 -15.47 1.75
N PHE A 107 -19.06 -15.96 0.50
CA PHE A 107 -19.36 -15.16 -0.68
C PHE A 107 -20.12 -16.00 -1.72
N ALA A 108 -21.46 -16.00 -1.67
CA ALA A 108 -22.25 -16.35 -2.83
C ALA A 108 -22.24 -15.14 -3.80
N MET A 109 -21.53 -15.28 -4.92
CA MET A 109 -21.71 -14.38 -6.06
C MET A 109 -23.01 -14.78 -6.74
N ASP A 110 -24.04 -13.94 -6.67
CA ASP A 110 -25.13 -14.00 -7.63
C ASP A 110 -24.54 -13.73 -9.02
N VAL A 111 -24.65 -14.71 -9.91
CA VAL A 111 -24.30 -14.62 -11.34
C VAL A 111 -25.55 -14.58 -12.20
#